data_AF-A0A2J6N185-F1
#
_entry.id   AF-A0A2J6N185-F1
#
_cell.length_a   1.000
_cell.length_b   1.000
_cell.length_c   1.000
_cell.angle_alpha   90.00
_cell.angle_beta   90.00
_cell.angle_gamma   90.00
#
_symmetry.space_group_name_H-M   'P 1'
#
loop_
_entity.id
_entity.type
_entity.pdbx_description
1 polymer ?
#
loop_
_entity_poly.entity_id
_entity_poly.type
_entity_poly.pdbx_seq_one_letter_code
_entity_poly.pdbx_strand_id
1 'polypeptide(L)'
;MTIGISVGDATRHRKRPMVTLVIIALNVAVYALTSYANFFLEVSDYWVSAGGFVPSLIAMPTQWYRIFASMFLHADFFHILFNMYFLYLFGRAVENALGGLRYLTLYLISGIAASIFHTTFSFLGGFTAYIISAIGASGAISGILGAYLILYPGTSLVMGMFFIFPLFFRMKAAYYILLWFATQIISGYARAAGSTAVFAHAGGFIAGIALLPLLADKGRISQFKLLQKAVFPSYLTFMPSKKVGLSRVTKTVVAVLIASLLIGTAYASTGLSNQGSIKSATISYTYEDTPYMDYFGVQLPDVESQLASISLDTTRILLNRLYAAGLLYNPLNRDSNINLNNWNREIPVKVYVGTWSTVVYANTTIGYFKGTYDLEGFLEHGIGNLTTQALNIQLISGRISVTPSGPITYNFELNTQTVNLTEVTQYTGIPSLFATAVALVVTIKKDRELTLIGEEPETFWRRFEPII
;
A
#
# COMPACT_ATOMS: atom_id res chain seq x y z
N MET A 1 -9.36 2.10 28.64
CA MET A 1 -9.13 3.57 28.62
C MET A 1 -9.93 4.14 27.46
N THR A 2 -11.11 4.68 27.74
CA THR A 2 -12.07 5.11 26.70
C THR A 2 -11.62 6.47 26.17
N ILE A 3 -11.02 6.49 24.98
CA ILE A 3 -10.70 7.74 24.27
C ILE A 3 -12.02 8.33 23.76
N GLY A 4 -12.67 9.09 24.64
CA GLY A 4 -13.92 9.78 24.38
C GLY A 4 -13.68 10.98 23.50
N ILE A 5 -13.84 10.81 22.19
CA ILE A 5 -14.13 11.95 21.32
C ILE A 5 -15.54 12.39 21.68
N SER A 6 -15.66 13.51 22.38
CA SER A 6 -16.89 14.29 22.41
C SER A 6 -17.16 14.81 20.99
N VAL A 7 -17.64 13.93 20.12
CA VAL A 7 -18.41 14.35 18.96
C VAL A 7 -19.64 14.97 19.58
N GLY A 8 -19.72 16.31 19.57
CA GLY A 8 -20.85 17.05 20.13
C GLY A 8 -22.17 16.33 19.87
N ASP A 9 -22.93 16.18 20.93
CA ASP A 9 -24.09 15.31 21.14
C ASP A 9 -25.33 15.75 20.34
N ALA A 10 -25.16 16.05 19.04
CA ALA A 10 -26.15 16.72 18.21
C ALA A 10 -26.86 15.81 17.20
N THR A 11 -26.74 14.48 17.28
CA THR A 11 -27.43 13.57 16.34
C THR A 11 -27.95 12.30 17.02
N ARG A 12 -29.10 12.42 17.70
CA ARG A 12 -29.83 11.32 18.37
C ARG A 12 -30.39 10.23 17.43
N HIS A 13 -30.11 10.30 16.13
CA HIS A 13 -30.56 9.35 15.10
C HIS A 13 -29.40 8.79 14.26
N ARG A 14 -28.40 8.17 14.90
CA ARG A 14 -27.35 7.45 14.16
C ARG A 14 -27.79 6.01 13.90
N LYS A 15 -27.90 5.63 12.62
CA LYS A 15 -27.94 4.21 12.25
C LYS A 15 -26.58 3.61 12.61
N ARG A 16 -26.58 2.37 13.14
CA ARG A 16 -25.33 1.67 13.44
C ARG A 16 -24.53 1.50 12.13
N PRO A 17 -23.21 1.77 12.11
CA PRO A 17 -22.38 1.71 10.90
C PRO A 17 -22.05 0.25 10.56
N MET A 18 -23.04 -0.48 10.06
CA MET A 18 -22.93 -1.93 9.84
C MET A 18 -21.83 -2.27 8.84
N VAL A 19 -21.69 -1.49 7.75
CA VAL A 19 -20.67 -1.79 6.74
C VAL A 19 -19.27 -1.54 7.30
N THR A 20 -19.06 -0.43 8.01
CA THR A 20 -17.79 -0.15 8.70
C THR A 20 -17.41 -1.29 9.65
N LEU A 21 -18.37 -1.76 10.47
CA LEU A 21 -18.14 -2.85 11.43
C LEU A 21 -17.85 -4.19 10.74
N VAL A 22 -18.53 -4.50 9.64
CA VAL A 22 -18.27 -5.71 8.85
C VAL A 22 -16.87 -5.65 8.23
N ILE A 23 -16.45 -4.53 7.65
CA ILE A 23 -15.10 -4.37 7.11
C ILE A 23 -14.06 -4.54 8.23
N ILE A 24 -14.29 -3.96 9.41
CA ILE A 24 -13.40 -4.15 10.56
C ILE A 24 -13.30 -5.63 10.95
N ALA A 25 -14.44 -6.31 11.10
CA ALA A 25 -14.48 -7.72 11.47
C ALA A 25 -13.74 -8.61 10.46
N LEU A 26 -13.91 -8.35 9.15
CA LEU A 26 -13.20 -9.06 8.10
C LEU A 26 -11.69 -8.84 8.16
N ASN A 27 -11.24 -7.60 8.35
CA ASN A 27 -9.81 -7.29 8.49
C ASN A 27 -9.18 -7.98 9.71
N VAL A 28 -9.88 -7.96 10.85
CA VAL A 28 -9.43 -8.64 12.08
C VAL A 28 -9.36 -10.15 11.87
N ALA A 29 -10.36 -10.75 11.22
CA ALA A 29 -10.37 -12.18 10.93
C ALA A 29 -9.24 -12.58 9.97
N VAL A 30 -9.02 -11.81 8.90
CA VAL A 30 -7.92 -12.04 7.96
C VAL A 30 -6.58 -11.91 8.67
N TYR A 31 -6.36 -10.85 9.45
CA TYR A 31 -5.12 -10.68 10.19
C TYR A 31 -4.88 -11.82 11.19
N ALA A 32 -5.91 -12.25 11.92
CA ALA A 32 -5.78 -13.39 12.83
C ALA A 32 -5.35 -14.66 12.09
N LEU A 33 -5.91 -14.93 10.91
CA LEU A 33 -5.51 -16.06 10.07
C LEU A 33 -4.08 -15.93 9.56
N THR A 34 -3.71 -14.75 9.07
CA THR A 34 -2.44 -14.56 8.34
C THR A 34 -1.24 -14.30 9.24
N SER A 35 -1.46 -13.94 10.51
CA SER A 35 -0.41 -13.74 11.52
C SER A 35 -0.33 -14.84 12.58
N TYR A 36 -1.22 -15.85 12.52
CA TYR A 36 -1.29 -16.94 13.51
C TYR A 36 0.06 -17.65 13.71
N ALA A 37 0.76 -17.97 12.61
CA ALA A 37 2.08 -18.62 12.65
C ALA A 37 3.14 -17.81 13.41
N ASN A 38 2.97 -16.49 13.46
CA ASN A 38 3.89 -15.52 14.08
C ASN A 38 3.30 -14.94 15.37
N PHE A 39 2.46 -15.71 16.09
CA PHE A 39 1.86 -15.32 17.37
C PHE A 39 1.12 -13.98 17.34
N PHE A 40 0.50 -13.63 16.20
CA PHE A 40 -0.24 -12.38 15.99
C PHE A 40 0.59 -11.10 16.12
N LEU A 41 1.92 -11.18 16.00
CA LEU A 41 2.81 -10.01 15.99
C LEU A 41 2.92 -9.41 14.59
N GLU A 42 3.10 -10.26 13.59
CA GLU A 42 3.30 -9.89 12.20
C GLU A 42 2.66 -10.90 11.24
N VAL A 43 2.33 -10.47 10.03
CA VAL A 43 1.86 -11.37 8.97
C VAL A 43 2.99 -12.29 8.51
N SER A 44 2.68 -13.55 8.19
CA SER A 44 3.68 -14.45 7.62
C SER A 44 4.08 -14.03 6.20
N ASP A 45 5.34 -14.25 5.82
CA ASP A 45 5.85 -13.98 4.47
C ASP A 45 5.05 -14.68 3.37
N TYR A 46 4.52 -15.88 3.64
CA TYR A 46 3.67 -16.61 2.70
C TYR A 46 2.46 -15.77 2.26
N TRP A 47 1.71 -15.21 3.22
CA TRP A 47 0.52 -14.42 2.91
C TRP A 47 0.85 -13.09 2.23
N VAL A 48 2.00 -12.49 2.55
CA VAL A 48 2.50 -11.29 1.86
C VAL A 48 2.81 -11.61 0.40
N SER A 49 3.55 -12.69 0.16
CA SER A 49 3.88 -13.14 -1.19
C SER A 49 2.64 -13.57 -1.98
N ALA A 50 1.69 -14.25 -1.35
CA ALA A 50 0.47 -14.72 -2.01
C ALA A 50 -0.53 -13.60 -2.32
N GLY A 51 -0.71 -12.62 -1.43
CA GLY A 51 -1.80 -11.64 -1.54
C GLY A 51 -1.37 -10.16 -1.60
N GLY A 52 -0.09 -9.86 -1.38
CA GLY A 52 0.44 -8.50 -1.45
C GLY A 52 0.31 -7.88 -2.86
N PHE A 53 0.03 -6.59 -2.91
CA PHE A 53 -0.09 -5.85 -4.16
C PHE A 53 1.30 -5.48 -4.67
N VAL A 54 1.66 -5.99 -5.85
CA VAL A 54 2.94 -5.68 -6.49
C VAL A 54 2.69 -4.80 -7.71
N PRO A 55 3.26 -3.58 -7.79
CA PRO A 55 2.95 -2.63 -8.86
C PRO A 55 3.19 -3.15 -10.29
N SER A 56 4.26 -3.90 -10.52
CA SER A 56 4.57 -4.50 -11.82
C SER A 56 3.55 -5.55 -12.28
N LEU A 57 2.86 -6.21 -11.36
CA LEU A 57 1.84 -7.22 -11.65
C LEU A 57 0.49 -6.63 -12.09
N ILE A 58 0.30 -5.31 -11.98
CA ILE A 58 -1.00 -4.68 -12.32
C ILE A 58 -1.37 -4.86 -13.80
N ALA A 59 -0.37 -5.04 -14.68
CA ALA A 59 -0.58 -5.30 -16.10
C ALA A 59 -1.07 -6.73 -16.40
N MET A 60 -1.16 -7.60 -15.38
CA MET A 60 -1.54 -9.00 -15.54
C MET A 60 -2.90 -9.27 -14.93
N PRO A 61 -3.95 -9.49 -15.74
CA PRO A 61 -5.30 -9.72 -15.24
C PRO A 61 -5.42 -10.88 -14.24
N THR A 62 -4.60 -11.91 -14.41
CA THR A 62 -4.53 -13.07 -13.50
C THR A 62 -4.06 -12.70 -12.09
N GLN A 63 -3.45 -11.52 -11.89
CA GLN A 63 -2.92 -11.04 -10.62
C GLN A 63 -3.76 -9.92 -10.00
N TRP A 64 -4.88 -9.51 -10.62
CA TRP A 64 -5.72 -8.42 -10.11
C TRP A 64 -6.38 -8.72 -8.76
N TYR A 65 -6.48 -10.00 -8.35
CA TYR A 65 -6.95 -10.37 -7.03
C TYR A 65 -6.09 -9.76 -5.90
N ARG A 66 -4.80 -9.50 -6.16
CA ARG A 66 -3.86 -8.87 -5.21
C ARG A 66 -4.26 -7.45 -4.84
N ILE A 67 -4.91 -6.73 -5.75
CA ILE A 67 -5.48 -5.39 -5.46
C ILE A 67 -6.47 -5.47 -4.30
N PHE A 68 -7.34 -6.48 -4.30
CA PHE A 68 -8.33 -6.66 -3.24
C PHE A 68 -7.75 -7.37 -2.02
N ALA A 69 -6.93 -8.41 -2.20
CA ALA A 69 -6.35 -9.18 -1.10
C ALA A 69 -5.46 -8.29 -0.21
N SER A 70 -4.61 -7.44 -0.81
CA SER A 70 -3.74 -6.49 -0.10
C SER A 70 -4.51 -5.53 0.80
N MET A 71 -5.76 -5.18 0.48
CA MET A 71 -6.59 -4.31 1.31
C MET A 71 -6.96 -4.93 2.66
N PHE A 72 -6.79 -6.25 2.83
CA PHE A 72 -7.09 -6.97 4.07
C PHE A 72 -5.85 -7.50 4.81
N LEU A 73 -4.68 -7.53 4.14
CA LEU A 73 -3.42 -7.89 4.75
C LEU A 73 -2.85 -6.72 5.57
N HIS A 74 -2.25 -7.02 6.72
CA HIS A 74 -1.64 -6.02 7.60
C HIS A 74 -0.30 -6.52 8.09
N ALA A 75 0.72 -5.65 8.02
CA ALA A 75 2.11 -6.02 8.34
C ALA A 75 2.27 -6.51 9.78
N ASP A 76 1.70 -5.77 10.73
CA ASP A 76 1.90 -5.99 12.16
C ASP A 76 0.67 -5.54 12.97
N PHE A 77 0.72 -5.82 14.27
CA PHE A 77 -0.39 -5.56 15.19
C PHE A 77 -0.76 -4.07 15.25
N PHE A 78 0.24 -3.17 15.28
CA PHE A 78 -0.04 -1.74 15.32
C PHE A 78 -0.59 -1.25 13.98
N HIS A 79 -0.12 -1.80 12.87
CA HIS A 79 -0.64 -1.48 11.55
C HIS A 79 -2.14 -1.79 11.43
N ILE A 80 -2.61 -2.95 11.88
CA ILE A 80 -4.07 -3.23 11.91
C ILE A 80 -4.79 -2.36 12.94
N LEU A 81 -4.24 -2.19 14.15
CA LEU A 81 -4.87 -1.41 15.21
C LEU A 81 -5.18 0.02 14.75
N PHE A 82 -4.21 0.70 14.16
CA PHE A 82 -4.40 2.06 13.68
C PHE A 82 -5.35 2.11 12.48
N ASN A 83 -5.24 1.20 11.51
CA ASN A 83 -6.18 1.16 10.39
C ASN A 83 -7.63 0.99 10.87
N MET A 84 -7.89 0.07 11.79
CA MET A 84 -9.24 -0.16 12.31
C MET A 84 -9.74 1.03 13.16
N TYR A 85 -8.85 1.67 13.91
CA TYR A 85 -9.16 2.89 14.65
C TYR A 85 -9.58 4.03 13.71
N PHE A 86 -8.81 4.33 12.67
CA PHE A 86 -9.13 5.36 11.67
C PHE A 86 -10.40 4.99 10.89
N LEU A 87 -10.54 3.73 10.46
CA LEU A 87 -11.72 3.23 9.76
C LEU A 87 -12.98 3.40 10.62
N TYR A 88 -12.96 3.03 11.89
CA TYR A 88 -14.10 3.20 12.78
C TYR A 88 -14.45 4.69 12.99
N LEU A 89 -13.43 5.51 13.25
CA LEU A 89 -13.61 6.92 13.57
C LEU A 89 -14.23 7.69 12.40
N PHE A 90 -13.62 7.61 11.23
CA PHE A 90 -14.02 8.38 10.06
C PHE A 90 -15.08 7.64 9.24
N GLY A 91 -14.97 6.31 9.10
CA GLY A 91 -15.89 5.48 8.32
C GLY A 91 -17.33 5.56 8.80
N ARG A 92 -17.56 5.52 10.12
CA ARG A 92 -18.91 5.68 10.69
C ARG A 92 -19.57 7.00 10.29
N ALA A 93 -18.83 8.10 10.23
CA ALA A 93 -19.38 9.40 9.87
C ALA A 93 -19.71 9.47 8.36
N VAL A 94 -18.85 8.92 7.52
CA VAL A 94 -19.04 8.88 6.06
C VAL A 94 -20.16 7.89 5.68
N GLU A 95 -20.24 6.72 6.31
CA GLU A 95 -21.32 5.75 6.11
C GLU A 95 -22.69 6.33 6.50
N ASN A 96 -22.74 7.13 7.57
CA ASN A 96 -23.97 7.81 7.94
C ASN A 96 -24.42 8.82 6.88
N ALA A 97 -23.48 9.53 6.24
CA ALA A 97 -23.76 10.49 5.17
C ALA A 97 -24.16 9.81 3.85
N LEU A 98 -23.47 8.75 3.45
CA LEU A 98 -23.65 8.11 2.14
C LEU A 98 -24.63 6.93 2.14
N GLY A 99 -24.83 6.29 3.29
CA GLY A 99 -25.46 4.98 3.38
C GLY A 99 -24.51 3.83 3.04
N GLY A 100 -24.89 2.60 3.44
CA GLY A 100 -24.01 1.44 3.43
C GLY A 100 -23.43 1.08 2.06
N LEU A 101 -24.27 0.89 1.03
CA LEU A 101 -23.79 0.47 -0.29
C LEU A 101 -22.86 1.50 -0.94
N ARG A 102 -23.21 2.79 -0.88
CA ARG A 102 -22.39 3.85 -1.47
C ARG A 102 -21.08 4.06 -0.72
N TYR A 103 -21.09 3.88 0.60
CA TYR A 103 -19.88 3.85 1.42
C TYR A 103 -18.99 2.66 1.07
N LEU A 104 -19.56 1.46 0.86
CA LEU A 104 -18.79 0.29 0.42
C LEU A 104 -18.16 0.54 -0.96
N THR A 105 -18.91 1.10 -1.91
CA THR A 105 -18.38 1.49 -3.23
C THR A 105 -17.25 2.49 -3.10
N LEU A 106 -17.39 3.52 -2.24
CA LEU A 106 -16.32 4.47 -1.96
C LEU A 106 -15.07 3.75 -1.46
N TYR A 107 -15.19 2.89 -0.45
CA TYR A 107 -14.08 2.14 0.13
C TYR A 107 -13.35 1.28 -0.90
N LEU A 108 -14.09 0.47 -1.66
CA LEU A 108 -13.50 -0.46 -2.65
C LEU A 108 -12.81 0.28 -3.80
N ILE A 109 -13.47 1.29 -4.39
CA ILE A 109 -12.87 2.03 -5.50
C ILE A 109 -11.67 2.87 -5.03
N SER A 110 -11.72 3.43 -3.82
CA SER A 110 -10.55 4.11 -3.24
C SER A 110 -9.37 3.17 -3.00
N GLY A 111 -9.60 1.90 -2.64
CA GLY A 111 -8.56 0.88 -2.58
C GLY A 111 -7.93 0.58 -3.94
N ILE A 112 -8.75 0.40 -4.97
CA ILE A 112 -8.27 0.21 -6.35
C ILE A 112 -7.46 1.43 -6.81
N ALA A 113 -7.97 2.64 -6.58
CA ALA A 113 -7.26 3.86 -6.92
C ALA A 113 -5.95 4.02 -6.15
N ALA A 114 -5.88 3.58 -4.89
CA ALA A 114 -4.65 3.57 -4.13
C ALA A 114 -3.57 2.71 -4.81
N SER A 115 -3.91 1.49 -5.26
CA SER A 115 -3.00 0.63 -6.02
C SER A 115 -2.55 1.29 -7.34
N ILE A 116 -3.47 1.88 -8.09
CA ILE A 116 -3.16 2.55 -9.37
C ILE A 116 -2.21 3.74 -9.16
N PHE A 117 -2.46 4.60 -8.17
CA PHE A 117 -1.57 5.72 -7.86
C PHE A 117 -0.21 5.27 -7.34
N HIS A 118 -0.18 4.23 -6.51
CA HIS A 118 1.08 3.70 -6.03
C HIS A 118 1.96 3.23 -7.20
N THR A 119 1.39 2.49 -8.15
CA THR A 119 2.09 2.12 -9.39
C THR A 119 2.48 3.34 -10.23
N THR A 120 1.56 4.31 -10.38
CA THR A 120 1.80 5.54 -11.16
C THR A 120 3.05 6.29 -10.69
N PHE A 121 3.30 6.33 -9.38
CA PHE A 121 4.41 7.05 -8.77
C PHE A 121 5.62 6.17 -8.43
N SER A 122 5.58 4.87 -8.73
CA SER A 122 6.68 3.95 -8.44
C SER A 122 7.99 4.34 -9.14
N PHE A 123 7.93 5.11 -10.24
CA PHE A 123 9.11 5.63 -10.94
C PHE A 123 10.01 6.49 -10.03
N LEU A 124 9.46 7.14 -9.00
CA LEU A 124 10.24 7.92 -8.04
C LEU A 124 11.13 7.05 -7.15
N GLY A 125 10.74 5.80 -6.92
CA GLY A 125 11.50 4.83 -6.14
C GLY A 125 12.46 3.97 -6.96
N GLY A 126 12.44 4.12 -8.29
CA GLY A 126 13.20 3.27 -9.21
C GLY A 126 12.64 1.84 -9.26
N PHE A 127 13.47 0.91 -9.75
CA PHE A 127 13.12 -0.49 -9.98
C PHE A 127 12.45 -1.18 -8.77
N THR A 128 13.04 -1.04 -7.58
CA THR A 128 12.60 -1.77 -6.37
C THR A 128 11.16 -1.42 -5.99
N ALA A 129 10.73 -0.18 -6.23
CA ALA A 129 9.36 0.24 -5.97
C ALA A 129 8.32 -0.49 -6.84
N TYR A 130 8.71 -1.08 -7.99
CA TYR A 130 7.80 -1.85 -8.84
C TYR A 130 7.60 -3.29 -8.41
N ILE A 131 8.47 -3.81 -7.53
CA ILE A 131 8.51 -5.24 -7.17
C ILE A 131 8.23 -5.49 -5.69
N ILE A 132 8.41 -4.48 -4.83
CA ILE A 132 8.07 -4.59 -3.41
C ILE A 132 6.54 -4.62 -3.25
N SER A 133 6.07 -5.60 -2.49
CA SER A 133 4.64 -5.75 -2.18
C SER A 133 4.16 -4.67 -1.20
N ALA A 134 3.01 -4.08 -1.49
CA ALA A 134 2.27 -3.23 -0.58
C ALA A 134 1.05 -3.98 0.01
N ILE A 135 0.80 -3.77 1.31
CA ILE A 135 -0.33 -4.33 2.05
C ILE A 135 -0.93 -3.28 2.98
N GLY A 136 -2.23 -3.40 3.27
CA GLY A 136 -2.94 -2.57 4.22
C GLY A 136 -4.24 -1.98 3.67
N ALA A 137 -5.23 -1.85 4.54
CA ALA A 137 -6.50 -1.14 4.24
C ALA A 137 -6.32 0.39 4.09
N SER A 138 -5.15 0.92 4.41
CA SER A 138 -4.88 2.35 4.58
C SER A 138 -5.15 3.18 3.32
N GLY A 139 -4.92 2.64 2.12
CA GLY A 139 -5.28 3.30 0.86
C GLY A 139 -6.79 3.54 0.73
N ALA A 140 -7.61 2.52 1.01
CA ALA A 140 -9.07 2.65 1.01
C ALA A 140 -9.58 3.58 2.13
N ILE A 141 -8.98 3.49 3.32
CA ILE A 141 -9.27 4.39 4.45
C ILE A 141 -8.91 5.84 4.10
N SER A 142 -7.84 6.06 3.35
CA SER A 142 -7.46 7.39 2.88
C SER A 142 -8.55 8.01 2.00
N GLY A 143 -9.27 7.20 1.21
CA GLY A 143 -10.46 7.66 0.47
C GLY A 143 -11.63 8.07 1.36
N ILE A 144 -11.83 7.37 2.48
CA ILE A 144 -12.77 7.81 3.52
C ILE A 144 -12.33 9.17 4.09
N LEU A 145 -11.03 9.38 4.33
CA LEU A 145 -10.50 10.67 4.79
C LEU A 145 -10.71 11.79 3.75
N GLY A 146 -10.53 11.50 2.46
CA GLY A 146 -10.81 12.43 1.37
C GLY A 146 -12.28 12.85 1.32
N ALA A 147 -13.20 11.89 1.43
CA ALA A 147 -14.63 12.19 1.54
C ALA A 147 -14.96 12.96 2.83
N TYR A 148 -14.34 12.59 3.95
CA TYR A 148 -14.55 13.24 5.24
C TYR A 148 -14.09 14.71 5.23
N LEU A 149 -12.97 15.02 4.57
CA LEU A 149 -12.50 16.40 4.41
C LEU A 149 -13.57 17.29 3.79
N ILE A 150 -14.30 16.79 2.79
CA ILE A 150 -15.34 17.58 2.12
C ILE A 150 -16.65 17.63 2.93
N LEU A 151 -17.04 16.50 3.53
CA LEU A 151 -18.29 16.39 4.29
C LEU A 151 -18.24 17.11 5.64
N TYR A 152 -17.13 17.01 6.37
CA TYR A 152 -17.03 17.39 7.77
C TYR A 152 -15.80 18.27 8.12
N PRO A 153 -15.38 19.22 7.27
CA PRO A 153 -14.13 19.96 7.46
C PRO A 153 -14.06 20.76 8.79
N GLY A 154 -15.21 21.22 9.29
CA GLY A 154 -15.30 21.99 10.53
C GLY A 154 -15.33 21.18 11.83
N THR A 155 -15.38 19.85 11.76
CA THR A 155 -15.54 19.01 12.96
C THR A 155 -14.30 19.11 13.85
N SER A 156 -14.47 19.41 15.13
CA SER A 156 -13.37 19.39 16.09
C SER A 156 -12.96 17.95 16.41
N LEU A 157 -11.71 17.61 16.12
CA LEU A 157 -11.08 16.35 16.49
C LEU A 157 -10.15 16.59 17.68
N VAL A 158 -10.08 15.61 18.58
CA VAL A 158 -9.06 15.56 19.63
C VAL A 158 -7.92 14.70 19.11
N MET A 159 -6.76 15.33 18.92
CA MET A 159 -5.54 14.63 18.50
C MET A 159 -4.70 14.32 19.73
N GLY A 160 -4.24 13.07 19.86
CA GLY A 160 -3.18 12.70 20.79
C GLY A 160 -1.85 12.57 20.04
N MET A 161 -0.83 13.30 20.47
CA MET A 161 0.53 13.15 19.93
C MET A 161 1.33 12.23 20.86
N PHE A 162 1.54 10.98 20.45
CA PHE A 162 2.27 9.96 21.23
C PHE A 162 3.76 10.03 20.94
N PHE A 163 4.45 11.08 21.40
CA PHE A 163 5.91 11.16 21.25
C PHE A 163 6.66 10.89 22.56
N ILE A 164 6.27 11.48 23.70
CA ILE A 164 6.86 11.19 25.05
C ILE A 164 5.84 11.49 26.19
N PHE A 165 4.98 12.51 26.02
CA PHE A 165 3.83 12.81 26.90
C PHE A 165 2.55 12.86 26.05
N PRO A 166 1.39 12.37 26.55
CA PRO A 166 0.15 12.44 25.80
C PRO A 166 -0.38 13.90 25.79
N LEU A 167 0.06 14.69 24.82
CA LEU A 167 -0.53 16.00 24.55
C LEU A 167 -1.78 15.83 23.72
N PHE A 168 -2.92 16.27 24.26
CA PHE A 168 -4.18 16.30 23.54
C PHE A 168 -4.54 17.74 23.16
N PHE A 169 -4.69 18.00 21.86
CA PHE A 169 -5.18 19.29 21.37
C PHE A 169 -6.39 19.12 20.48
N ARG A 170 -7.28 20.11 20.55
CA ARG A 170 -8.48 20.19 19.71
C ARG A 170 -8.14 20.96 18.44
N MET A 171 -8.36 20.35 17.28
CA MET A 171 -8.24 21.03 16.00
C MET A 171 -9.34 20.61 15.03
N LYS A 172 -9.67 21.48 14.06
CA LYS A 172 -10.63 21.14 13.01
C LYS A 172 -10.08 20.00 12.16
N ALA A 173 -10.97 19.10 11.75
CA ALA A 173 -10.67 17.94 10.93
C ALA A 173 -9.94 18.32 9.64
N ALA A 174 -10.33 19.44 9.04
CA ALA A 174 -9.66 19.96 7.86
C ALA A 174 -8.15 20.13 8.03
N TYR A 175 -7.68 20.76 9.11
CA TYR A 175 -6.25 20.97 9.33
C TYR A 175 -5.52 19.66 9.61
N TYR A 176 -6.14 18.78 10.40
CA TYR A 176 -5.56 17.48 10.72
C TYR A 176 -5.36 16.62 9.47
N ILE A 177 -6.42 16.47 8.67
CA ILE A 177 -6.41 15.68 7.44
C ILE A 177 -5.49 16.32 6.40
N LEU A 178 -5.47 17.65 6.32
CA LEU A 178 -4.58 18.39 5.41
C LEU A 178 -3.12 18.23 5.77
N LEU A 179 -2.76 18.34 7.06
CA LEU A 179 -1.39 18.11 7.54
C LEU A 179 -0.96 16.68 7.22
N TRP A 180 -1.80 15.70 7.54
CA TRP A 180 -1.52 14.31 7.20
C TRP A 180 -1.37 14.10 5.69
N PHE A 181 -2.27 14.63 4.86
CA PHE A 181 -2.19 14.50 3.39
C PHE A 181 -0.93 15.17 2.82
N ALA A 182 -0.56 16.35 3.35
CA ALA A 182 0.67 17.02 2.99
C ALA A 182 1.90 16.16 3.30
N THR A 183 1.94 15.46 4.45
CA THR A 183 3.05 14.54 4.76
C THR A 183 3.17 13.40 3.77
N GLN A 184 2.04 12.88 3.24
CA GLN A 184 2.08 11.81 2.23
C GLN A 184 2.75 12.30 0.93
N ILE A 185 2.40 13.49 0.48
CA ILE A 185 2.93 14.09 -0.74
C ILE A 185 4.41 14.45 -0.57
N ILE A 186 4.75 15.15 0.52
CA ILE A 186 6.12 15.61 0.79
C ILE A 186 7.05 14.42 0.95
N SER A 187 6.69 13.42 1.77
CA SER A 187 7.51 12.22 1.96
C SER A 187 7.65 11.39 0.68
N GLY A 188 6.61 11.32 -0.14
CA GLY A 188 6.63 10.64 -1.43
C GLY A 188 7.62 11.27 -2.40
N TYR A 189 7.50 12.57 -2.65
CA TYR A 189 8.42 13.29 -3.54
C TYR A 189 9.84 13.40 -2.97
N ALA A 190 10.00 13.51 -1.65
CA ALA A 190 11.30 13.53 -0.99
C ALA A 190 11.95 12.13 -0.87
N ARG A 191 11.25 11.06 -1.28
CA ARG A 191 11.69 9.66 -1.12
C ARG A 191 12.04 9.32 0.33
N ALA A 192 11.34 9.94 1.28
CA ALA A 192 11.55 9.83 2.73
C ALA A 192 10.45 9.00 3.41
N ALA A 193 9.70 8.21 2.64
CA ALA A 193 8.54 7.45 3.10
C ALA A 193 8.88 6.13 3.82
N GLY A 194 10.16 5.73 3.83
CA GLY A 194 10.58 4.42 4.34
C GLY A 194 9.83 3.28 3.64
N SER A 195 9.26 2.37 4.42
CA SER A 195 8.45 1.24 3.93
C SER A 195 6.97 1.57 3.67
N THR A 196 6.54 2.83 3.84
CA THR A 196 5.13 3.22 3.69
C THR A 196 4.79 3.58 2.25
N ALA A 197 3.73 2.98 1.71
CA ALA A 197 3.21 3.29 0.37
C ALA A 197 2.45 4.63 0.32
N VAL A 198 3.13 5.75 0.55
CA VAL A 198 2.49 7.09 0.71
C VAL A 198 1.71 7.57 -0.51
N PHE A 199 2.10 7.17 -1.73
CA PHE A 199 1.32 7.47 -2.93
C PHE A 199 0.03 6.63 -3.04
N ALA A 200 -0.04 5.47 -2.38
CA ALA A 200 -1.30 4.73 -2.23
C ALA A 200 -2.28 5.54 -1.36
N HIS A 201 -1.80 6.10 -0.24
CA HIS A 201 -2.60 6.99 0.60
C HIS A 201 -3.08 8.22 -0.17
N ALA A 202 -2.17 8.86 -0.92
CA ALA A 202 -2.50 10.02 -1.72
C ALA A 202 -3.57 9.67 -2.79
N GLY A 203 -3.42 8.56 -3.50
CA GLY A 203 -4.38 8.11 -4.50
C GLY A 203 -5.75 7.77 -3.94
N GLY A 204 -5.77 7.04 -2.82
CA GLY A 204 -7.01 6.75 -2.11
C GLY A 204 -7.74 8.03 -1.71
N PHE A 205 -7.02 8.99 -1.12
CA PHE A 205 -7.54 10.30 -0.74
C PHE A 205 -8.13 11.09 -1.92
N ILE A 206 -7.38 11.16 -3.03
CA ILE A 206 -7.82 11.78 -4.28
C ILE A 206 -9.10 11.14 -4.80
N ALA A 207 -9.15 9.80 -4.87
CA ALA A 207 -10.34 9.08 -5.30
C ALA A 207 -11.54 9.35 -4.39
N GLY A 208 -11.32 9.43 -3.07
CA GLY A 208 -12.34 9.78 -2.10
C GLY A 208 -13.02 11.11 -2.39
N ILE A 209 -12.22 12.15 -2.71
CA ILE A 209 -12.73 13.46 -3.11
C ILE A 209 -13.43 13.38 -4.48
N ALA A 210 -12.82 12.73 -5.46
CA ALA A 210 -13.33 12.65 -6.83
C ALA A 210 -14.68 11.91 -6.93
N LEU A 211 -14.85 10.83 -6.18
CA LEU A 211 -16.05 9.98 -6.20
C LEU A 211 -17.21 10.56 -5.38
N LEU A 212 -16.91 11.40 -4.39
CA LEU A 212 -17.92 11.88 -3.45
C LEU A 212 -19.16 12.52 -4.11
N PRO A 213 -19.06 13.40 -5.13
CA PRO A 213 -20.24 13.98 -5.76
C PRO A 213 -21.16 12.96 -6.43
N LEU A 214 -20.60 11.84 -6.91
CA LEU A 214 -21.35 10.76 -7.58
C LEU A 214 -22.06 9.87 -6.56
N LEU A 215 -21.41 9.64 -5.40
CA LEU A 215 -21.92 8.78 -4.34
C LEU A 215 -22.79 9.53 -3.33
N ALA A 216 -22.69 10.86 -3.26
CA ALA A 216 -23.47 11.69 -2.36
C ALA A 216 -24.98 11.56 -2.61
N ASP A 217 -25.73 11.21 -1.56
CA ASP A 217 -27.19 11.27 -1.58
C ASP A 217 -27.64 12.68 -1.24
N LYS A 218 -28.04 13.44 -2.27
CA LYS A 218 -28.50 14.83 -2.09
C LYS A 218 -29.71 14.93 -1.17
N GLY A 219 -30.62 13.96 -1.20
CA GLY A 219 -31.79 13.92 -0.32
C GLY A 219 -31.38 13.73 1.13
N ARG A 220 -30.51 12.76 1.39
CA ARG A 220 -29.98 12.45 2.72
C ARG A 220 -29.13 13.60 3.29
N ILE A 221 -28.25 14.19 2.48
CA ILE A 221 -27.47 15.38 2.86
C ILE A 221 -28.40 16.55 3.21
N SER A 222 -29.46 16.77 2.43
CA SER A 222 -30.44 17.82 2.71
C SER A 222 -31.21 17.57 4.01
N GLN A 223 -31.62 16.33 4.27
CA GLN A 223 -32.24 15.94 5.54
C GLN A 223 -31.32 16.18 6.73
N PHE A 224 -30.03 15.80 6.65
CA PHE A 224 -29.06 16.09 7.70
C PHE A 224 -28.91 17.59 7.96
N LYS A 225 -28.82 18.40 6.90
CA LYS A 225 -28.77 19.87 7.01
C LYS A 225 -30.02 20.45 7.68
N LEU A 226 -31.19 19.91 7.40
CA LEU A 226 -32.46 20.31 8.03
C LEU A 226 -32.52 19.93 9.50
N LEU A 227 -32.14 18.70 9.85
CA LEU A 227 -32.10 18.22 11.24
C LEU A 227 -31.14 19.06 12.10
N GLN A 228 -29.98 19.43 11.56
CA GLN A 228 -29.03 20.29 12.25
C GLN A 228 -29.63 21.68 12.55
N LYS A 229 -30.42 22.24 11.63
CA LYS A 229 -31.14 23.51 11.86
C LYS A 229 -32.28 23.36 12.86
N ALA A 230 -32.95 22.21 12.92
CA ALA A 230 -34.07 21.98 13.84
C ALA A 230 -33.60 21.79 15.29
N VAL A 231 -32.44 21.16 15.51
CA VAL A 231 -31.86 20.93 16.85
C VAL A 231 -31.26 22.21 17.45
N PHE A 232 -30.86 23.19 16.62
CA PHE A 232 -30.36 24.49 17.06
C PHE A 232 -31.27 25.61 16.52
N PRO A 233 -32.32 26.01 17.26
CA PRO A 233 -33.22 27.07 16.83
C PRO A 233 -32.46 28.38 16.59
N SER A 234 -32.72 28.99 15.45
CA SER A 234 -32.06 30.19 14.92
C SER A 234 -32.15 31.45 15.81
N TYR A 235 -32.90 31.43 16.91
CA TYR A 235 -33.00 32.53 17.86
C TYR A 235 -31.95 32.49 18.99
N LEU A 236 -31.26 31.36 19.20
CA LEU A 236 -30.19 31.20 20.22
C LEU A 236 -28.77 31.32 19.63
N THR A 237 -28.66 31.32 18.30
CA THR A 237 -27.38 31.53 17.59
C THR A 237 -27.61 32.48 16.42
N PHE A 238 -27.15 33.72 16.56
CA PHE A 238 -27.01 34.69 15.45
C PHE A 238 -25.89 34.23 14.51
N MET A 239 -26.05 33.07 13.85
CA MET A 239 -25.12 32.61 12.83
C MET A 239 -25.85 32.61 11.49
N PRO A 240 -25.56 33.58 10.60
CA PRO A 240 -26.02 33.47 9.24
C PRO A 240 -25.40 32.20 8.67
N SER A 241 -26.26 31.30 8.17
CA SER A 241 -25.92 30.14 7.35
C SER A 241 -25.20 30.62 6.08
N LYS A 242 -23.96 31.12 6.19
CA LYS A 242 -23.08 31.23 5.04
C LYS A 242 -22.75 29.81 4.61
N LYS A 243 -22.65 29.58 3.30
CA LYS A 243 -22.22 28.31 2.72
C LYS A 243 -20.79 28.03 3.15
N VAL A 244 -20.60 27.48 4.34
CA VAL A 244 -19.28 27.25 4.92
C VAL A 244 -18.84 25.85 4.50
N GLY A 245 -18.01 25.78 3.46
CA GLY A 245 -17.29 24.55 3.07
C GLY A 245 -15.91 24.56 3.70
N LEU A 246 -14.89 24.27 2.90
CA LEU A 246 -13.50 24.55 3.26
C LEU A 246 -13.29 26.07 3.35
N SER A 247 -12.45 26.53 4.29
CA SER A 247 -12.01 27.94 4.27
C SER A 247 -11.20 28.25 3.01
N ARG A 248 -11.03 29.54 2.69
CA ARG A 248 -10.19 29.94 1.54
C ARG A 248 -8.77 29.39 1.67
N VAL A 249 -8.19 29.45 2.87
CA VAL A 249 -6.83 28.97 3.14
C VAL A 249 -6.77 27.45 2.94
N THR A 250 -7.63 26.67 3.61
CA THR A 250 -7.66 25.21 3.46
C THR A 250 -7.86 24.81 2.00
N LYS A 251 -8.80 25.45 1.31
CA LYS A 251 -9.08 25.17 -0.11
C LYS A 251 -7.87 25.43 -0.99
N THR A 252 -7.17 26.55 -0.80
CA THR A 252 -5.96 26.86 -1.57
C THR A 252 -4.87 25.83 -1.32
N VAL A 253 -4.60 25.49 -0.06
CA VAL A 253 -3.54 24.51 0.28
C VAL A 253 -3.86 23.13 -0.29
N VAL A 254 -5.09 22.62 -0.12
CA VAL A 254 -5.52 21.35 -0.72
C VAL A 254 -5.39 21.41 -2.24
N ALA A 255 -5.82 22.49 -2.89
CA ALA A 255 -5.72 22.62 -4.33
C ALA A 255 -4.26 22.61 -4.83
N VAL A 256 -3.33 23.25 -4.12
CA VAL A 256 -1.90 23.22 -4.44
C VAL A 256 -1.34 21.80 -4.31
N LEU A 257 -1.70 21.08 -3.24
CA LEU A 257 -1.29 19.70 -3.03
C LEU A 257 -1.87 18.73 -4.08
N ILE A 258 -3.12 18.92 -4.48
CA ILE A 258 -3.72 18.14 -5.58
C ILE A 258 -3.05 18.50 -6.91
N ALA A 259 -2.74 19.78 -7.15
CA ALA A 259 -2.07 20.23 -8.37
C ALA A 259 -0.65 19.66 -8.50
N SER A 260 0.10 19.49 -7.41
CA SER A 260 1.42 18.85 -7.47
C SER A 260 1.31 17.38 -7.90
N LEU A 261 0.34 16.63 -7.37
CA LEU A 261 0.03 15.28 -7.83
C LEU A 261 -0.41 15.26 -9.30
N LEU A 262 -1.13 16.28 -9.76
CA LEU A 262 -1.56 16.40 -11.15
C LEU A 262 -0.35 16.49 -12.10
N ILE A 263 0.69 17.22 -11.71
CA ILE A 263 1.95 17.31 -12.47
C ILE A 263 2.64 15.94 -12.51
N GLY A 264 2.73 15.25 -11.36
CA GLY A 264 3.35 13.92 -11.30
C GLY A 264 2.62 12.86 -12.13
N THR A 265 1.29 12.83 -12.05
CA THR A 265 0.44 11.93 -12.85
C THR A 265 0.48 12.27 -14.33
N ALA A 266 0.54 13.55 -14.71
CA ALA A 266 0.74 13.97 -16.10
C ALA A 266 2.08 13.49 -16.64
N TYR A 267 3.16 13.70 -15.88
CA TYR A 267 4.50 13.23 -16.24
C TYR A 267 4.53 11.70 -16.44
N ALA A 268 3.96 10.94 -15.50
CA ALA A 268 3.81 9.49 -15.63
C ALA A 268 3.03 9.07 -16.89
N SER A 269 1.97 9.81 -17.23
CA SER A 269 1.13 9.54 -18.41
C SER A 269 1.86 9.76 -19.74
N THR A 270 2.94 10.55 -19.77
CA THR A 270 3.75 10.73 -20.98
C THR A 270 4.61 9.51 -21.31
N GLY A 271 4.90 8.64 -20.33
CA GLY A 271 5.88 7.55 -20.45
C GLY A 271 7.34 7.98 -20.42
N LEU A 272 7.61 9.27 -20.19
CA LEU A 272 8.98 9.75 -19.98
C LEU A 272 9.55 9.38 -18.60
N SER A 273 8.71 8.85 -17.70
CA SER A 273 9.02 8.62 -16.28
C SER A 273 9.91 7.42 -16.00
N ASN A 274 9.88 6.39 -16.85
CA ASN A 274 10.77 5.24 -16.76
C ASN A 274 11.21 4.80 -18.15
N GLN A 275 12.48 4.45 -18.26
CA GLN A 275 13.04 3.76 -19.41
C GLN A 275 13.59 2.42 -18.91
N GLY A 276 13.02 1.32 -19.39
CA GLY A 276 13.53 -0.02 -19.08
C GLY A 276 12.44 -1.08 -18.92
N SER A 277 12.90 -2.31 -18.87
CA SER A 277 12.10 -3.50 -18.60
C SER A 277 12.54 -4.17 -17.30
N ILE A 278 11.61 -4.87 -16.68
CA ILE A 278 11.86 -5.76 -15.55
C ILE A 278 11.59 -7.19 -16.00
N LYS A 279 12.48 -8.11 -15.68
CA LYS A 279 12.19 -9.54 -15.71
C LYS A 279 11.48 -9.89 -14.42
N SER A 280 10.19 -10.14 -14.48
CA SER A 280 9.47 -10.65 -13.33
C SER A 280 9.25 -12.14 -13.46
N ALA A 281 9.33 -12.87 -12.37
CA ALA A 281 9.23 -14.31 -12.39
C ALA A 281 8.34 -14.81 -11.27
N THR A 282 7.49 -15.78 -11.61
CA THR A 282 6.75 -16.58 -10.65
C THR A 282 7.48 -17.89 -10.48
N ILE A 283 7.78 -18.27 -9.24
CA ILE A 283 8.40 -19.54 -8.91
C ILE A 283 7.46 -20.33 -8.02
N SER A 284 7.10 -21.52 -8.46
CA SER A 284 6.32 -22.48 -7.68
C SER A 284 7.24 -23.63 -7.29
N TYR A 285 7.21 -24.04 -6.04
CA TYR A 285 8.00 -25.17 -5.58
C TYR A 285 7.33 -25.92 -4.43
N THR A 286 7.73 -27.18 -4.22
CA THR A 286 7.34 -27.95 -3.04
C THR A 286 8.53 -28.06 -2.08
N TYR A 287 8.31 -27.74 -0.81
CA TYR A 287 9.26 -27.90 0.28
C TYR A 287 8.56 -28.63 1.43
N GLU A 288 9.12 -29.75 1.89
CA GLU A 288 8.52 -30.60 2.95
C GLU A 288 7.03 -30.90 2.69
N ASP A 289 6.70 -31.34 1.47
CA ASP A 289 5.33 -31.63 0.99
C ASP A 289 4.35 -30.43 1.01
N THR A 290 4.84 -29.23 1.31
CA THR A 290 4.06 -28.00 1.29
C THR A 290 4.33 -27.23 0.00
N PRO A 291 3.29 -26.91 -0.80
CA PRO A 291 3.45 -26.11 -1.99
C PRO A 291 3.60 -24.63 -1.64
N TYR A 292 4.60 -24.00 -2.25
CA TYR A 292 4.87 -22.57 -2.17
C TYR A 292 4.83 -21.96 -3.56
N MET A 293 4.38 -20.72 -3.64
CA MET A 293 4.47 -19.91 -4.83
C MET A 293 4.93 -18.53 -4.41
N ASP A 294 5.90 -18.00 -5.13
CA ASP A 294 6.48 -16.69 -4.86
C ASP A 294 6.68 -15.91 -6.15
N TYR A 295 6.74 -14.60 -6.01
CA TYR A 295 6.96 -13.66 -7.09
C TYR A 295 8.18 -12.80 -6.78
N PHE A 296 9.08 -12.69 -7.75
CA PHE A 296 10.21 -11.79 -7.65
C PHE A 296 10.40 -11.04 -8.97
N GLY A 297 11.05 -9.89 -8.90
CA GLY A 297 11.46 -9.15 -10.09
C GLY A 297 12.95 -8.91 -10.09
N VAL A 298 13.52 -8.87 -11.29
CA VAL A 298 14.94 -8.65 -11.54
C VAL A 298 15.13 -7.65 -12.69
N GLN A 299 16.10 -6.74 -12.56
CA GLN A 299 16.60 -5.88 -13.63
C GLN A 299 18.04 -6.23 -13.92
N LEU A 300 18.33 -6.58 -15.17
CA LEU A 300 19.68 -6.89 -15.62
C LEU A 300 20.54 -5.62 -15.71
N PRO A 301 21.85 -5.69 -15.38
CA PRO A 301 22.61 -6.86 -14.93
C PRO A 301 22.59 -7.08 -13.40
N ASP A 302 21.83 -6.29 -12.64
CA ASP A 302 21.89 -6.21 -11.17
C ASP A 302 21.09 -7.32 -10.46
N VAL A 303 21.32 -8.58 -10.86
CA VAL A 303 20.57 -9.74 -10.34
C VAL A 303 20.87 -10.01 -8.88
N GLU A 304 22.14 -9.96 -8.49
CA GLU A 304 22.61 -10.41 -7.16
C GLU A 304 22.05 -9.56 -6.02
N SER A 305 22.05 -8.23 -6.15
CA SER A 305 21.56 -7.33 -5.10
C SER A 305 20.04 -7.44 -4.89
N GLN A 306 19.31 -7.85 -5.93
CA GLN A 306 17.85 -7.89 -5.94
C GLN A 306 17.31 -9.19 -5.37
N LEU A 307 18.02 -10.32 -5.52
CA LEU A 307 17.65 -11.57 -4.85
C LEU A 307 17.66 -11.46 -3.31
N ALA A 308 18.45 -10.53 -2.75
CA ALA A 308 18.47 -10.27 -1.32
C ALA A 308 17.15 -9.67 -0.78
N SER A 309 16.32 -9.08 -1.65
CA SER A 309 15.06 -8.41 -1.28
C SER A 309 13.85 -9.36 -1.18
N ILE A 310 14.02 -10.64 -1.51
CA ILE A 310 12.96 -11.65 -1.49
C ILE A 310 12.65 -12.02 -0.03
N SER A 311 11.38 -11.93 0.36
CA SER A 311 10.93 -12.10 1.74
C SER A 311 10.92 -13.55 2.20
N LEU A 312 10.58 -14.50 1.33
CA LEU A 312 10.57 -15.92 1.67
C LEU A 312 11.99 -16.50 1.63
N ASP A 313 12.48 -16.92 2.80
CA ASP A 313 13.81 -17.53 2.96
C ASP A 313 14.02 -18.74 2.05
N THR A 314 13.00 -19.61 1.94
CA THR A 314 13.02 -20.79 1.09
C THR A 314 13.15 -20.44 -0.40
N THR A 315 12.44 -19.42 -0.86
CA THR A 315 12.56 -18.91 -2.23
C THR A 315 13.92 -18.27 -2.47
N ARG A 316 14.39 -17.46 -1.52
CA ARG A 316 15.68 -16.78 -1.57
C ARG A 316 16.84 -17.77 -1.68
N ILE A 317 16.80 -18.87 -0.91
CA ILE A 317 17.80 -19.95 -1.01
C ILE A 317 17.79 -20.54 -2.42
N LEU A 318 16.62 -20.98 -2.91
CA LEU A 318 16.50 -21.61 -4.23
C LEU A 318 17.03 -20.70 -5.34
N LEU A 319 16.63 -19.43 -5.38
CA LEU A 319 17.07 -18.49 -6.41
C LEU A 319 18.55 -18.15 -6.32
N ASN A 320 19.09 -17.99 -5.11
CA ASN A 320 20.53 -17.80 -4.92
C ASN A 320 21.32 -19.01 -5.44
N ARG A 321 20.81 -20.24 -5.28
CA ARG A 321 21.46 -21.44 -5.82
C ARG A 321 21.36 -21.51 -7.34
N LEU A 322 20.20 -21.19 -7.92
CA LEU A 322 20.04 -21.15 -9.37
C LEU A 322 20.92 -20.07 -10.02
N TYR A 323 21.04 -18.90 -9.39
CA TYR A 323 21.94 -17.84 -9.84
C TYR A 323 23.41 -18.24 -9.73
N ALA A 324 23.85 -18.73 -8.57
CA ALA A 324 25.22 -19.17 -8.35
C ALA A 324 25.63 -20.36 -9.24
N ALA A 325 24.68 -21.23 -9.63
CA ALA A 325 24.89 -22.31 -10.58
C ALA A 325 24.93 -21.83 -12.05
N GLY A 326 24.68 -20.55 -12.32
CA GLY A 326 24.60 -20.00 -13.69
C GLY A 326 23.36 -20.48 -14.45
N LEU A 327 22.29 -20.82 -13.73
CA LEU A 327 21.02 -21.32 -14.30
C LEU A 327 19.91 -20.27 -14.32
N LEU A 328 19.94 -19.31 -13.39
CA LEU A 328 18.98 -18.19 -13.43
C LEU A 328 19.36 -17.16 -14.49
N TYR A 329 20.65 -16.89 -14.64
CA TYR A 329 21.20 -15.96 -15.62
C TYR A 329 22.58 -16.42 -16.07
N ASN A 330 22.78 -16.54 -17.37
CA ASN A 330 24.06 -16.83 -17.99
C ASN A 330 24.10 -16.31 -19.44
N PRO A 331 24.91 -15.28 -19.75
CA PRO A 331 25.04 -14.73 -21.09
C PRO A 331 25.49 -15.73 -22.17
N LEU A 332 26.10 -16.85 -21.78
CA LEU A 332 26.51 -17.89 -22.71
C LEU A 332 25.34 -18.77 -23.17
N ASN A 333 24.20 -18.69 -22.47
CA ASN A 333 23.01 -19.51 -22.72
C ASN A 333 21.94 -18.75 -23.51
N ARG A 334 22.27 -17.61 -24.14
CA ARG A 334 21.29 -16.79 -24.88
C ARG A 334 20.58 -17.59 -25.97
N ASP A 335 19.26 -17.43 -26.05
CA ASP A 335 18.41 -18.06 -27.06
C ASP A 335 18.62 -19.57 -27.16
N SER A 336 18.72 -20.22 -26.00
CA SER A 336 19.07 -21.64 -25.92
C SER A 336 18.17 -22.43 -24.98
N ASN A 337 18.15 -23.74 -25.22
CA ASN A 337 17.49 -24.71 -24.35
C ASN A 337 18.55 -25.61 -23.71
N ILE A 338 18.50 -25.74 -22.40
CA ILE A 338 19.47 -26.51 -21.62
C ILE A 338 18.75 -27.62 -20.88
N ASN A 339 19.30 -28.81 -20.97
CA ASN A 339 18.90 -29.96 -20.18
C ASN A 339 20.10 -30.44 -19.35
N LEU A 340 19.94 -30.50 -18.03
CA LEU A 340 20.94 -31.04 -17.12
C LEU A 340 20.34 -32.23 -16.38
N ASN A 341 21.11 -33.31 -16.22
CA ASN A 341 20.74 -34.47 -15.42
C ASN A 341 21.92 -34.86 -14.54
N ASN A 342 21.64 -35.28 -13.30
CA ASN A 342 22.65 -35.75 -12.35
C ASN A 342 23.84 -34.80 -12.19
N TRP A 343 23.58 -33.49 -12.16
CA TRP A 343 24.62 -32.49 -11.97
C TRP A 343 24.86 -32.29 -10.49
N ASN A 344 26.10 -32.43 -10.04
CA ASN A 344 26.47 -32.24 -8.64
C ASN A 344 27.73 -31.39 -8.54
N ARG A 345 27.65 -30.24 -7.88
CA ARG A 345 28.79 -29.36 -7.64
C ARG A 345 28.62 -28.59 -6.33
N GLU A 346 29.76 -28.26 -5.73
CA GLU A 346 29.83 -27.19 -4.75
C GLU A 346 29.79 -25.84 -5.48
N ILE A 347 28.78 -25.04 -5.19
CA ILE A 347 28.63 -23.70 -5.77
C ILE A 347 29.03 -22.62 -4.77
N PRO A 348 29.76 -21.58 -5.21
CA PRO A 348 30.12 -20.45 -4.36
C PRO A 348 28.90 -19.57 -4.11
N VAL A 349 28.67 -19.24 -2.85
CA VAL A 349 27.58 -18.38 -2.39
C VAL A 349 28.20 -17.23 -1.62
N LYS A 350 28.01 -16.00 -2.09
CA LYS A 350 28.44 -14.82 -1.35
C LYS A 350 27.48 -14.57 -0.19
N VAL A 351 28.05 -14.30 0.97
CA VAL A 351 27.35 -14.02 2.22
C VAL A 351 27.79 -12.65 2.70
N TYR A 352 26.81 -11.82 3.10
CA TYR A 352 27.04 -10.49 3.63
C TYR A 352 26.50 -10.40 5.05
N VAL A 353 27.29 -9.86 5.99
CA VAL A 353 26.90 -9.61 7.38
C VAL A 353 27.38 -8.22 7.78
N GLY A 354 26.47 -7.24 7.74
CA GLY A 354 26.83 -5.83 7.90
C GLY A 354 27.77 -5.38 6.79
N THR A 355 28.95 -4.88 7.13
CA THR A 355 30.01 -4.51 6.17
C THR A 355 30.93 -5.67 5.79
N TRP A 356 30.76 -6.84 6.39
CA TRP A 356 31.59 -8.02 6.14
C TRP A 356 30.99 -8.86 5.03
N SER A 357 31.85 -9.47 4.21
CA SER A 357 31.44 -10.47 3.23
C SER A 357 32.38 -11.66 3.22
N THR A 358 31.86 -12.83 2.87
CA THR A 358 32.63 -14.06 2.67
C THR A 358 31.99 -14.91 1.58
N VAL A 359 32.76 -15.83 0.99
CA VAL A 359 32.26 -16.83 0.05
C VAL A 359 32.22 -18.17 0.75
N VAL A 360 31.05 -18.81 0.71
CA VAL A 360 30.86 -20.16 1.25
C VAL A 360 30.41 -21.09 0.13
N TYR A 361 30.86 -22.34 0.20
CA TYR A 361 30.49 -23.34 -0.77
C TYR A 361 29.30 -24.15 -0.26
N ALA A 362 28.24 -24.23 -1.06
CA ALA A 362 27.07 -25.04 -0.78
C ALA A 362 27.03 -26.22 -1.74
N ASN A 363 26.97 -27.43 -1.21
CA ASN A 363 26.78 -28.62 -2.03
C ASN A 363 25.39 -28.56 -2.67
N THR A 364 25.33 -28.61 -4.00
CA THR A 364 24.09 -28.50 -4.75
C THR A 364 24.02 -29.56 -5.84
N THR A 365 22.97 -30.36 -5.77
CA THR A 365 22.69 -31.44 -6.70
C THR A 365 21.41 -31.11 -7.48
N ILE A 366 21.48 -31.18 -8.80
CA ILE A 366 20.34 -31.05 -9.70
C ILE A 366 20.07 -32.45 -10.25
N GLY A 367 18.95 -33.04 -9.81
CA GLY A 367 18.52 -34.34 -10.31
C GLY A 367 18.19 -34.26 -11.80
N TYR A 368 17.33 -33.31 -12.15
CA TYR A 368 17.09 -32.89 -13.53
C TYR A 368 16.78 -31.40 -13.58
N PHE A 369 17.08 -30.76 -14.70
CA PHE A 369 16.69 -29.39 -15.01
C PHE A 369 16.48 -29.25 -16.51
N LYS A 370 15.38 -28.60 -16.89
CA LYS A 370 15.10 -28.15 -18.25
C LYS A 370 14.86 -26.66 -18.20
N GLY A 371 15.64 -25.89 -18.96
CA GLY A 371 15.55 -24.43 -18.99
C GLY A 371 15.57 -23.88 -20.40
N THR A 372 14.72 -22.89 -20.65
CA THR A 372 14.69 -22.06 -21.86
C THR A 372 15.15 -20.66 -21.47
N TYR A 373 16.07 -20.09 -22.24
CA TYR A 373 16.69 -18.80 -21.94
C TYR A 373 16.41 -17.78 -23.02
N ASP A 374 16.19 -16.53 -22.60
CA ASP A 374 15.93 -15.43 -23.50
C ASP A 374 17.21 -14.90 -24.20
N LEU A 375 17.04 -13.87 -25.02
CA LEU A 375 18.12 -13.20 -25.76
C LEU A 375 19.19 -12.56 -24.86
N GLU A 376 18.90 -12.33 -23.58
CA GLU A 376 19.82 -11.74 -22.61
C GLU A 376 20.56 -12.83 -21.81
N GLY A 377 20.08 -14.08 -21.89
CA GLY A 377 20.59 -15.24 -21.15
C GLY A 377 19.92 -15.40 -19.79
N PHE A 378 18.76 -14.78 -19.58
CA PHE A 378 17.95 -14.98 -18.38
C PHE A 378 16.99 -16.15 -18.57
N LEU A 379 16.74 -16.90 -17.50
CA LEU A 379 15.85 -18.07 -17.52
C LEU A 379 14.40 -17.63 -17.77
N GLU A 380 13.87 -17.93 -18.95
CA GLU A 380 12.48 -17.62 -19.34
C GLU A 380 11.52 -18.64 -18.74
N HIS A 381 11.84 -19.93 -18.88
CA HIS A 381 11.08 -21.03 -18.30
C HIS A 381 12.05 -22.09 -17.78
N GLY A 382 11.86 -22.55 -16.55
CA GLY A 382 12.73 -23.56 -15.95
C GLY A 382 11.97 -24.52 -15.05
N ILE A 383 12.11 -25.83 -15.28
CA ILE A 383 11.56 -26.87 -14.42
C ILE A 383 12.71 -27.76 -13.96
N GLY A 384 12.77 -28.06 -12.67
CA GLY A 384 13.81 -28.94 -12.16
C GLY A 384 13.60 -29.45 -10.75
N ASN A 385 14.48 -30.39 -10.39
CA ASN A 385 14.66 -30.87 -9.04
C ASN A 385 16.06 -30.45 -8.56
N LEU A 386 16.11 -29.63 -7.51
CA LEU A 386 17.35 -29.12 -6.92
C LEU A 386 17.40 -29.49 -5.45
N THR A 387 18.47 -30.14 -5.02
CA THR A 387 18.78 -30.41 -3.62
C THR A 387 20.00 -29.60 -3.20
N THR A 388 19.90 -28.88 -2.10
CA THR A 388 21.00 -28.07 -1.55
C THR A 388 20.99 -28.09 -0.02
N GLN A 389 21.84 -27.30 0.62
CA GLN A 389 21.82 -27.08 2.07
C GLN A 389 21.52 -25.60 2.36
N ALA A 390 20.70 -25.32 3.37
CA ALA A 390 20.65 -23.98 3.94
C ALA A 390 21.93 -23.74 4.74
N LEU A 391 22.40 -22.50 4.73
CA LEU A 391 23.62 -22.08 5.42
C LEU A 391 23.23 -21.14 6.55
N ASN A 392 23.36 -21.61 7.79
CA ASN A 392 23.15 -20.79 8.97
C ASN A 392 24.40 -19.96 9.23
N ILE A 393 24.25 -18.64 9.12
CA ILE A 393 25.35 -17.68 9.20
C ILE A 393 25.24 -16.94 10.54
N GLN A 394 26.31 -16.95 11.32
CA GLN A 394 26.40 -16.25 12.59
C GLN A 394 27.69 -15.42 12.65
N LEU A 395 27.63 -14.23 13.24
CA LEU A 395 28.81 -13.44 13.55
C LEU A 395 29.25 -13.74 14.99
N ILE A 396 30.36 -14.46 15.15
CA ILE A 396 30.90 -14.81 16.46
C ILE A 396 32.26 -14.13 16.61
N SER A 397 32.37 -13.20 17.57
CA SER A 397 33.61 -12.48 17.88
C SER A 397 34.26 -11.81 16.65
N GLY A 398 33.45 -11.22 15.77
CA GLY A 398 33.93 -10.55 14.55
C GLY A 398 34.35 -11.48 13.41
N ARG A 399 34.11 -12.80 13.53
CA ARG A 399 34.29 -13.78 12.45
C ARG A 399 32.94 -14.35 12.02
N ILE A 400 32.76 -14.52 10.72
CA ILE A 400 31.58 -15.18 10.16
C ILE A 400 31.77 -16.70 10.35
N SER A 401 30.89 -17.30 11.15
CA SER A 401 30.74 -18.75 11.27
C SER A 401 29.57 -19.20 10.40
N VAL A 402 29.76 -20.25 9.62
CA VAL A 402 28.73 -20.83 8.77
C VAL A 402 28.56 -22.30 9.07
N THR A 403 27.32 -22.69 9.38
CA THR A 403 26.95 -24.06 9.70
C THR A 403 25.89 -24.53 8.71
N PRO A 404 26.12 -25.64 7.98
CA PRO A 404 25.13 -26.17 7.05
C PRO A 404 23.97 -26.82 7.81
N SER A 405 22.75 -26.66 7.30
CA SER A 405 21.58 -27.42 7.73
C SER A 405 21.54 -28.80 7.07
N GLY A 406 20.50 -29.59 7.40
CA GLY A 406 20.14 -30.75 6.61
C GLY A 406 19.84 -30.40 5.14
N PRO A 407 19.87 -31.41 4.24
CA PRO A 407 19.57 -31.20 2.83
C PRO A 407 18.12 -30.75 2.64
N ILE A 408 17.92 -29.84 1.72
CA ILE A 408 16.63 -29.31 1.28
C ILE A 408 16.46 -29.65 -0.19
N THR A 409 15.35 -30.29 -0.53
CA THR A 409 14.99 -30.61 -1.91
C THR A 409 13.83 -29.75 -2.38
N TYR A 410 14.00 -29.12 -3.54
CA TYR A 410 13.02 -28.31 -4.23
C TYR A 410 12.63 -29.00 -5.53
N ASN A 411 11.34 -29.29 -5.70
CA ASN A 411 10.75 -29.49 -7.03
C ASN A 411 10.19 -28.15 -7.46
N PHE A 412 10.76 -27.52 -8.48
CA PHE A 412 10.42 -26.16 -8.86
C PHE A 412 10.04 -26.00 -10.32
N GLU A 413 9.19 -25.01 -10.55
CA GLU A 413 8.87 -24.45 -11.85
C GLU A 413 8.98 -22.92 -11.75
N LEU A 414 9.74 -22.34 -12.66
CA LEU A 414 9.99 -20.90 -12.76
C LEU A 414 9.51 -20.42 -14.12
N ASN A 415 8.67 -19.39 -14.10
CA ASN A 415 8.12 -18.74 -15.28
C ASN A 415 8.43 -17.25 -15.22
N THR A 416 9.22 -16.76 -16.16
CA THR A 416 9.60 -15.36 -16.28
C THR A 416 8.81 -14.67 -17.38
N GLN A 417 8.54 -13.40 -17.16
CA GLN A 417 7.93 -12.49 -18.12
C GLN A 417 8.63 -11.14 -18.07
N THR A 418 8.75 -10.50 -19.23
CA THR A 418 9.32 -9.16 -19.33
C THR A 418 8.21 -8.13 -19.20
N VAL A 419 8.32 -7.25 -18.21
CA VAL A 419 7.37 -6.16 -17.94
C VAL A 419 7.99 -4.85 -18.38
N ASN A 420 7.34 -4.16 -19.32
CA ASN A 420 7.74 -2.82 -19.74
C ASN A 420 7.27 -1.78 -18.71
N LEU A 421 8.20 -1.12 -18.03
CA LEU A 421 7.87 -0.16 -16.99
C LEU A 421 7.21 1.11 -17.53
N THR A 422 7.56 1.51 -18.75
CA THR A 422 6.95 2.65 -19.43
C THR A 422 5.47 2.42 -19.61
N GLU A 423 5.10 1.25 -20.12
CA GLU A 423 3.71 0.83 -20.31
C GLU A 423 2.95 0.79 -18.98
N VAL A 424 3.47 0.07 -17.97
CA VAL A 424 2.83 -0.02 -16.64
C VAL A 424 2.57 1.36 -16.04
N THR A 425 3.53 2.28 -16.18
CA THR A 425 3.43 3.63 -15.63
C THR A 425 2.45 4.51 -16.42
N GLN A 426 2.43 4.40 -17.75
CA GLN A 426 1.46 5.12 -18.58
C GLN A 426 0.02 4.60 -18.35
N TYR A 427 -0.16 3.27 -18.31
CA TYR A 427 -1.46 2.63 -18.10
C TYR A 427 -2.10 3.05 -16.79
N THR A 428 -1.30 3.25 -15.74
CA THR A 428 -1.77 3.71 -14.44
C THR A 428 -1.79 5.25 -14.32
N GLY A 429 -0.92 5.94 -15.04
CA GLY A 429 -0.84 7.40 -15.06
C GLY A 429 -2.11 8.08 -15.56
N ILE A 430 -2.68 7.60 -16.66
CA ILE A 430 -3.87 8.19 -17.29
C ILE A 430 -5.09 8.21 -16.33
N PRO A 431 -5.52 7.08 -15.73
CA PRO A 431 -6.62 7.10 -14.77
C PRO A 431 -6.29 7.92 -13.51
N SER A 432 -5.04 7.92 -13.05
CA SER A 432 -4.60 8.76 -11.93
C SER A 432 -4.70 10.25 -12.24
N LEU A 433 -4.31 10.66 -13.45
CA LEU A 433 -4.41 12.03 -13.94
C LEU A 433 -5.87 12.49 -13.96
N PHE A 434 -6.76 11.65 -14.51
CA PHE A 434 -8.19 11.94 -14.56
C PHE A 434 -8.79 12.07 -13.15
N ALA A 435 -8.54 11.12 -12.26
CA ALA A 435 -9.03 11.16 -10.89
C ALA A 435 -8.54 12.41 -10.13
N THR A 436 -7.27 12.79 -10.32
CA THR A 436 -6.68 13.99 -9.72
C THR A 436 -7.33 15.27 -10.25
N ALA A 437 -7.55 15.37 -11.56
CA ALA A 437 -8.23 16.52 -12.17
C ALA A 437 -9.67 16.67 -11.64
N VAL A 438 -10.42 15.56 -11.53
CA VAL A 438 -11.77 15.56 -10.96
C VAL A 438 -11.74 15.99 -9.50
N ALA A 439 -10.83 15.45 -8.68
CA ALA A 439 -10.70 15.83 -7.28
C ALA A 439 -10.40 17.32 -7.09
N LEU A 440 -9.57 17.90 -7.97
CA LEU A 440 -9.28 19.34 -7.97
C LEU A 440 -10.54 20.15 -8.25
N VAL A 441 -11.32 19.77 -9.28
CA VAL A 441 -12.58 20.43 -9.63
C VAL A 441 -13.58 20.35 -8.46
N VAL A 442 -13.69 19.18 -7.82
CA VAL A 442 -14.59 18.97 -6.68
C VAL A 442 -14.20 19.88 -5.51
N THR A 443 -12.91 19.92 -5.16
CA THR A 443 -12.38 20.75 -4.08
C THR A 443 -12.67 22.24 -4.31
N ILE A 444 -12.51 22.71 -5.55
CA ILE A 444 -12.71 24.12 -5.90
C ILE A 444 -14.19 24.47 -5.95
N LYS A 445 -15.01 23.69 -6.66
CA LYS A 445 -16.37 24.07 -7.09
C LYS A 445 -17.50 23.41 -6.31
N LYS A 446 -17.28 22.22 -5.74
CA LYS A 446 -18.36 21.37 -5.20
C LYS A 446 -18.34 21.20 -3.68
N ASP A 447 -17.27 21.58 -3.00
CA ASP A 447 -17.13 21.43 -1.54
C ASP A 447 -18.38 21.91 -0.77
N ARG A 448 -18.81 23.16 -1.00
CA ARG A 448 -19.94 23.80 -0.30
C ARG A 448 -21.29 23.11 -0.55
N GLU A 449 -21.48 22.46 -1.70
CA GLU A 449 -22.71 21.72 -2.01
C GLU A 449 -22.82 20.49 -1.08
N LEU A 450 -21.68 19.83 -0.86
CA LEU A 450 -21.57 18.54 -0.18
C LEU A 450 -21.36 18.65 1.33
N THR A 451 -20.73 19.73 1.80
CA THR A 451 -20.40 19.91 3.23
C THR A 451 -21.63 19.84 4.14
N LEU A 452 -21.51 19.04 5.20
CA LEU A 452 -22.43 18.92 6.32
C LEU A 452 -22.00 19.79 7.51
N ILE A 453 -20.70 19.78 7.86
CA ILE A 453 -20.14 20.61 8.94
C ILE A 453 -18.99 21.47 8.41
N GLY A 454 -19.24 22.77 8.23
CA GLY A 454 -18.29 23.73 7.63
C GLY A 454 -17.24 24.32 8.57
N GLU A 455 -16.12 24.79 8.01
CA GLU A 455 -15.13 25.55 8.77
C GLU A 455 -15.63 26.97 9.13
N GLU A 456 -16.12 27.21 10.35
CA GLU A 456 -16.51 28.57 10.77
C GLU A 456 -15.50 29.67 10.38
N PRO A 457 -15.97 30.86 9.95
CA PRO A 457 -15.12 32.04 9.78
C PRO A 457 -14.44 32.35 11.12
N GLU A 458 -13.15 32.65 11.06
CA GLU A 458 -12.27 32.79 12.21
C GLU A 458 -12.81 33.72 13.31
N THR A 459 -12.95 33.20 14.53
CA THR A 459 -12.41 33.90 15.70
C THR A 459 -11.14 33.15 16.09
N PHE A 460 -10.02 33.56 15.47
CA PHE A 460 -8.68 32.99 15.62
C PHE A 460 -8.24 32.82 17.09
N TRP A 461 -8.81 33.60 18.01
CA TRP A 461 -8.41 33.69 19.41
C TRP A 461 -8.98 32.64 20.38
N ARG A 462 -9.94 31.78 19.98
CA ARG A 462 -10.52 30.76 20.90
C ARG A 462 -9.90 29.36 20.80
N ARG A 463 -8.81 29.17 20.02
CA ARG A 463 -8.37 27.83 19.59
C ARG A 463 -7.25 27.16 20.40
N PHE A 464 -6.75 27.78 21.46
CA PHE A 464 -5.73 27.18 22.32
C PHE A 464 -6.17 27.24 23.78
N GLU A 465 -7.29 26.60 24.09
CA GLU A 465 -7.61 26.26 25.47
C GLU A 465 -6.92 24.91 25.78
N PRO A 466 -5.92 24.88 26.67
CA PRO A 466 -5.43 23.63 27.20
C PRO A 466 -6.59 22.91 27.91
N ILE A 467 -6.76 21.62 27.61
CA ILE A 467 -7.60 20.76 28.44
C ILE A 467 -6.74 20.48 29.67
N ILE A 468 -6.98 21.24 30.74
CA ILE A 468 -6.41 20.97 32.07
C ILE A 468 -7.07 19.71 32.64
#